data_AF-A0AA35YVS6-F1
#
_entry.id   AF-A0AA35YVS6-F1
#
_cell.length_a   1.000
_cell.length_b   1.000
_cell.length_c   1.000
_cell.angle_alpha   90.00
_cell.angle_beta   90.00
_cell.angle_gamma   90.00
#
_symmetry.space_group_name_H-M   'P 1'
#
loop_
_entity.id
_entity.type
_entity.pdbx_description
1 polymer ?
#
loop_
_entity_poly.entity_id
_entity_poly.type
_entity_poly.pdbx_seq_one_letter_code
_entity_poly.pdbx_strand_id
1 'polypeptide(L)'
;MSKRRKKKFKEVQDSTRKDMERTFGVLKMRWQVLAIGERSYEVKSLQHVMYVCIILHNIILEDKRRAICQYNENKGLPNVEGVTVGTQEYMENRREVYDCDIHHALHVDLVEHIYRAHIHPPTEY
;
A
#
# COMPACT_ATOMS: atom_id res chain seq x y z
N MET A 1 -0.12 25.61 8.45
CA MET A 1 -1.10 24.61 7.94
C MET A 1 -2.43 24.72 8.73
N SER A 2 -3.57 24.92 8.05
CA SER A 2 -4.88 25.19 8.69
C SER A 2 -5.50 23.95 9.37
N LYS A 3 -6.21 24.14 10.49
CA LYS A 3 -6.91 23.06 11.26
C LYS A 3 -7.86 22.24 10.37
N ARG A 4 -8.55 22.87 9.42
CA ARG A 4 -9.49 22.19 8.50
C ARG A 4 -8.78 21.22 7.55
N ARG A 5 -7.62 21.61 7.00
CA ARG A 5 -6.81 20.77 6.09
C ARG A 5 -6.30 19.52 6.81
N LYS A 6 -5.74 19.69 8.02
CA LYS A 6 -5.27 18.60 8.88
C LYS A 6 -6.39 17.61 9.23
N LYS A 7 -7.58 18.11 9.56
CA LYS A 7 -8.75 17.27 9.86
C LYS A 7 -9.13 16.41 8.66
N LYS A 8 -9.23 17.01 7.47
CA LYS A 8 -9.61 16.28 6.25
C LYS A 8 -8.58 15.22 5.86
N PHE A 9 -7.29 15.56 5.96
CA PHE A 9 -6.21 14.61 5.75
C PHE A 9 -6.35 13.39 6.68
N LYS A 10 -6.55 13.64 7.98
CA LYS A 10 -6.73 12.57 8.96
C LYS A 10 -7.93 11.67 8.65
N GLU A 11 -9.08 12.24 8.27
CA GLU A 11 -10.26 11.47 7.89
C GLU A 11 -10.00 10.53 6.70
N VAL A 12 -9.34 11.05 5.66
CA VAL A 12 -9.00 10.25 4.46
C VAL A 12 -7.98 9.16 4.83
N GLN A 13 -6.93 9.53 5.56
CA GLN A 13 -5.89 8.59 5.99
C GLN A 13 -6.47 7.47 6.87
N ASP A 14 -7.32 7.82 7.84
CA ASP A 14 -7.96 6.86 8.75
C ASP A 14 -8.93 5.94 7.98
N SER A 15 -9.68 6.47 7.01
CA SER A 15 -10.56 5.65 6.15
C SER A 15 -9.76 4.64 5.33
N THR A 16 -8.72 5.10 4.63
CA THR A 16 -7.87 4.21 3.81
C THR A 16 -7.17 3.17 4.67
N ARG A 17 -6.66 3.55 5.84
CA ARG A 17 -6.05 2.61 6.78
C ARG A 17 -7.04 1.53 7.24
N LYS A 18 -8.28 1.92 7.56
CA LYS A 18 -9.33 0.98 7.99
C LYS A 18 -9.64 -0.07 6.92
N ASP A 19 -9.71 0.33 5.66
CA ASP A 19 -9.97 -0.61 4.56
C ASP A 19 -8.80 -1.57 4.33
N MET A 20 -7.58 -1.06 4.45
CA MET A 20 -6.36 -1.88 4.40
C MET A 20 -6.34 -2.89 5.55
N GLU A 21 -6.47 -2.43 6.80
CA GLU A 21 -6.48 -3.30 7.99
C GLU A 21 -7.58 -4.37 7.91
N ARG A 22 -8.78 -4.00 7.46
CA ARG A 22 -9.88 -4.95 7.24
C ARG A 22 -9.50 -6.01 6.20
N THR A 23 -8.90 -5.60 5.09
CA THR A 23 -8.47 -6.50 4.02
C THR A 23 -7.39 -7.46 4.50
N PHE A 24 -6.39 -6.96 5.24
CA PHE A 24 -5.36 -7.78 5.87
C PHE A 24 -5.95 -8.76 6.90
N GLY A 25 -6.95 -8.34 7.68
CA GLY A 25 -7.68 -9.21 8.60
C GLY A 25 -8.35 -10.38 7.86
N VAL A 26 -9.06 -10.10 6.77
CA VAL A 26 -9.68 -11.13 5.92
C VAL A 26 -8.62 -12.07 5.33
N LEU A 27 -7.51 -11.53 4.84
CA LEU A 27 -6.41 -12.32 4.29
C LEU A 27 -5.77 -13.22 5.36
N LYS A 28 -5.49 -12.71 6.56
CA LYS A 28 -4.93 -13.51 7.68
C LYS A 28 -5.90 -14.60 8.14
N MET A 29 -7.20 -14.32 8.21
CA MET A 29 -8.22 -15.33 8.56
C MET A 29 -8.32 -16.44 7.51
N ARG A 30 -8.17 -16.09 6.23
CA ARG A 30 -8.29 -17.03 5.12
C ARG A 30 -7.01 -17.82 4.86
N TRP A 31 -5.86 -17.22 5.11
CA TRP A 31 -4.54 -17.78 4.87
C TRP A 31 -3.73 -17.78 6.17
N GLN A 32 -3.86 -18.85 6.96
CA GLN A 32 -3.17 -18.99 8.25
C GLN A 32 -1.64 -18.85 8.13
N VAL A 33 -1.08 -19.14 6.96
CA VAL A 33 0.34 -18.93 6.64
C VAL A 33 0.78 -17.47 6.83
N LEU A 34 -0.10 -16.48 6.65
CA LEU A 34 0.20 -15.07 6.89
C LEU A 34 0.30 -14.73 8.39
N ALA A 35 -0.45 -15.44 9.24
CA ALA A 35 -0.40 -15.27 10.70
C ALA A 35 0.87 -15.87 11.30
N ILE A 36 1.35 -17.00 10.74
CA ILE A 36 2.63 -17.62 11.09
C ILE A 36 3.80 -16.81 10.49
N GLY A 37 3.59 -16.31 9.27
CA GLY A 37 4.41 -15.37 8.50
C GLY A 37 5.05 -14.25 9.32
N GLU A 38 4.19 -13.57 10.08
CA GLU A 38 4.49 -12.37 10.85
C GLU A 38 5.56 -12.56 11.94
N ARG A 39 5.79 -13.79 12.42
CA ARG A 39 6.73 -14.07 13.51
C ARG A 39 8.05 -14.71 13.07
N SER A 40 8.16 -15.21 11.84
CA SER A 40 9.18 -16.22 11.50
C SER A 40 9.92 -15.98 10.18
N TYR A 41 9.43 -15.09 9.31
CA TYR A 41 9.99 -14.94 7.96
C TYR A 41 10.79 -13.65 7.80
N GLU A 42 11.85 -13.72 7.00
CA GLU A 42 12.53 -12.54 6.47
C GLU A 42 11.53 -11.71 5.62
N VAL A 43 11.70 -10.38 5.59
CA VAL A 43 10.82 -9.45 4.86
C VAL A 43 10.61 -9.88 3.41
N LYS A 44 11.67 -10.35 2.73
CA LYS A 44 11.58 -10.86 1.35
C LYS A 44 10.66 -12.07 1.24
N SER A 45 10.76 -13.03 2.16
CA SER A 45 9.89 -14.21 2.16
C SER A 45 8.45 -13.84 2.47
N LEU A 46 8.21 -12.93 3.42
CA LEU A 46 6.87 -12.44 3.74
C LEU A 46 6.24 -11.73 2.53
N GLN A 47 7.02 -10.97 1.76
CA GLN A 47 6.57 -10.32 0.53
C GLN A 47 6.12 -11.34 -0.52
N HIS A 48 6.86 -12.43 -0.74
CA HIS A 48 6.46 -13.50 -1.65
C HIS A 48 5.17 -14.19 -1.21
N VAL A 49 5.06 -14.52 0.08
CA VAL A 49 3.84 -15.13 0.64
C VAL A 49 2.64 -14.21 0.46
N MET A 50 2.81 -12.90 0.69
CA MET A 50 1.78 -11.89 0.44
C MET A 50 1.34 -11.86 -1.03
N TYR A 51 2.28 -11.84 -1.98
CA TYR A 51 1.94 -11.86 -3.41
C TYR A 51 1.16 -13.12 -3.80
N VAL A 52 1.60 -14.30 -3.35
CA VAL A 52 0.90 -15.55 -3.61
C VAL A 52 -0.53 -15.50 -3.04
N CYS A 53 -0.71 -15.01 -1.81
CA CYS A 53 -2.04 -14.88 -1.20
C CYS A 53 -2.95 -13.92 -1.98
N ILE A 54 -2.41 -12.82 -2.52
CA ILE A 54 -3.16 -11.86 -3.36
C ILE A 54 -3.57 -12.51 -4.68
N ILE A 55 -2.64 -13.19 -5.37
CA ILE A 55 -2.92 -13.87 -6.64
C ILE A 55 -3.97 -14.96 -6.45
N LEU A 56 -3.81 -15.82 -5.43
CA LEU A 56 -4.79 -16.85 -5.12
C LEU A 56 -6.14 -16.26 -4.73
N HIS A 57 -6.15 -15.13 -4.02
CA HIS A 57 -7.41 -14.44 -3.70
C HIS A 57 -8.11 -13.96 -4.96
N ASN A 58 -7.36 -13.37 -5.90
CA ASN A 58 -7.90 -12.89 -7.17
C ASN A 58 -8.40 -14.04 -8.05
N ILE A 59 -7.65 -15.14 -8.19
CA ILE A 59 -8.10 -16.34 -8.92
C ILE A 59 -9.41 -16.89 -8.35
N ILE A 60 -9.53 -17.00 -7.03
CA ILE A 60 -10.78 -17.49 -6.42
C ILE A 60 -11.93 -16.48 -6.57
N LEU A 61 -11.64 -15.18 -6.63
CA LEU A 61 -12.66 -14.18 -6.92
C LEU A 61 -13.10 -14.24 -8.39
N GLU A 62 -12.17 -14.42 -9.33
CA GLU A 62 -12.46 -14.62 -10.76
C GLU A 62 -13.32 -15.86 -11.00
N ASP A 63 -12.96 -17.00 -10.41
CA ASP A 63 -13.76 -18.25 -10.45
C ASP A 63 -15.20 -18.02 -9.95
N LYS A 64 -15.35 -17.20 -8.91
CA LYS A 64 -16.65 -16.83 -8.34
C LYS A 64 -17.36 -15.67 -9.06
N ARG A 65 -16.82 -15.18 -10.17
CA ARG A 65 -17.28 -13.99 -10.92
C ARG A 65 -17.43 -12.72 -10.06
N ARG A 66 -16.57 -12.57 -9.05
CA ARG A 66 -16.53 -11.45 -8.09
C ARG A 66 -15.17 -10.73 -8.10
N ALA A 67 -14.41 -10.85 -9.18
CA ALA A 67 -13.12 -10.17 -9.31
C ALA A 67 -13.30 -8.66 -9.22
N ILE A 68 -12.48 -8.02 -8.37
CA ILE A 68 -12.48 -6.57 -8.18
C ILE A 68 -11.80 -5.87 -9.37
N CYS A 69 -10.91 -6.58 -10.06
CA CYS A 69 -10.24 -6.15 -11.28
C CYS A 69 -9.88 -7.38 -12.15
N GLN A 70 -9.86 -7.22 -13.47
CA GLN A 70 -9.48 -8.28 -14.40
C GLN A 70 -7.95 -8.41 -14.45
N TYR A 71 -7.43 -9.63 -14.31
CA TYR A 71 -6.03 -9.91 -14.56
C TYR A 71 -5.67 -9.58 -16.01
N ASN A 72 -4.65 -8.76 -16.23
CA ASN A 72 -4.10 -8.47 -17.55
C ASN A 72 -2.74 -9.16 -17.67
N GLU A 73 -2.68 -10.22 -18.48
CA GLU A 73 -1.47 -11.00 -18.77
C GLU A 73 -0.29 -10.16 -19.29
N ASN A 74 -0.59 -9.04 -19.96
CA ASN A 74 0.40 -8.11 -20.52
C ASN A 74 0.91 -7.10 -19.48
N LYS A 75 0.27 -7.03 -18.32
CA LYS A 75 0.73 -6.20 -17.21
C LYS A 75 1.75 -7.02 -16.43
N GLY A 76 2.99 -7.00 -16.92
CA GLY A 76 4.12 -7.59 -16.22
C GLY A 76 4.08 -7.17 -14.74
N LEU A 77 4.22 -8.13 -13.84
CA LEU A 77 4.49 -7.81 -12.44
C LEU A 77 5.74 -6.91 -12.45
N PRO A 78 5.73 -5.76 -11.76
CA PRO A 78 6.92 -4.91 -11.72
C PRO A 78 8.10 -5.77 -11.29
N ASN A 79 9.24 -5.62 -11.97
CA ASN A 79 10.44 -6.36 -11.62
C ASN A 79 10.79 -6.02 -10.16
N VAL A 80 10.50 -6.95 -9.25
CA VAL A 80 10.82 -6.80 -7.83
C VAL A 80 12.21 -7.38 -7.60
N GLU A 81 13.20 -6.94 -8.38
CA GLU A 81 14.58 -7.00 -7.94
C GLU A 81 14.67 -6.09 -6.71
N GLY A 82 14.33 -6.66 -5.55
CA GLY A 82 14.36 -5.94 -4.30
C GLY A 82 15.79 -5.48 -4.07
N VAL A 83 15.97 -4.17 -3.90
CA VAL A 83 17.27 -3.58 -3.55
C VAL A 83 17.89 -4.40 -2.43
N THR A 84 19.07 -4.97 -2.70
CA THR A 84 19.73 -5.86 -1.74
C THR A 84 20.05 -5.08 -0.47
N VAL A 85 19.53 -5.56 0.66
CA VAL A 85 19.74 -4.95 1.99
C VAL A 85 21.24 -4.84 2.26
N GLY A 86 21.71 -3.65 2.61
CA GLY A 86 23.12 -3.38 2.90
C GLY A 86 23.96 -2.88 1.72
N THR A 87 23.39 -2.77 0.52
CA THR A 87 24.04 -2.08 -0.62
C THR A 87 24.10 -0.56 -0.40
N GLN A 88 24.98 0.11 -1.16
CA GLN A 88 25.07 1.58 -1.15
C GLN A 88 23.73 2.22 -1.51
N GLU A 89 23.08 1.72 -2.57
CA GLU A 89 21.74 2.14 -2.99
C GLU A 89 20.70 1.95 -1.88
N TYR A 90 20.71 0.80 -1.17
CA TYR A 90 19.83 0.58 -0.02
C TYR A 90 20.06 1.61 1.10
N MET A 91 21.32 1.93 1.40
CA MET A 91 21.68 2.88 2.46
C MET A 91 21.31 4.33 2.10
N GLU A 92 21.48 4.71 0.84
CA GLU A 92 21.08 6.02 0.31
C GLU A 92 19.55 6.15 0.29
N ASN A 93 18.84 5.18 -0.28
CA ASN A 93 17.38 5.14 -0.26
C ASN A 93 16.84 5.17 1.18
N ARG A 94 17.47 4.45 2.12
CA ARG A 94 17.11 4.53 3.54
C ARG A 94 17.30 5.93 4.11
N ARG A 95 18.42 6.58 3.81
CA ARG A 95 18.69 7.93 4.30
C ARG A 95 17.63 8.90 3.82
N GLU A 96 17.26 8.83 2.55
CA GLU A 96 16.23 9.69 1.96
C GLU A 96 14.83 9.39 2.54
N VAL A 97 14.47 8.12 2.69
CA VAL A 97 13.18 7.70 3.29
C VAL A 97 13.03 8.18 4.74
N TYR A 98 14.13 8.25 5.50
CA TYR A 98 14.15 8.72 6.88
C TYR A 98 14.53 10.20 7.01
N ASP A 99 14.70 10.92 5.90
CA ASP A 99 14.99 12.35 5.94
C ASP A 99 13.76 13.11 6.47
N CYS A 100 13.93 13.76 7.62
CA CYS A 100 12.86 14.46 8.30
C CYS A 100 12.35 15.66 7.49
N ASP A 101 13.20 16.34 6.75
CA ASP A 101 12.84 17.54 6.00
C ASP A 101 12.05 17.18 4.75
N ILE A 102 12.50 16.16 4.02
CA ILE A 102 11.77 15.56 2.90
C ILE A 102 10.42 15.03 3.38
N HIS A 103 10.39 14.28 4.49
CA HIS A 103 9.15 13.78 5.07
C HIS A 103 8.17 14.93 5.39
N HIS A 104 8.64 16.00 6.05
CA HIS A 104 7.79 17.14 6.38
C HIS A 104 7.28 17.86 5.13
N ALA A 105 8.13 18.08 4.13
CA ALA A 105 7.76 18.70 2.86
C ALA A 105 6.68 17.88 2.13
N LEU A 106 6.93 16.57 1.92
CA LEU A 106 5.98 15.66 1.29
C LEU A 106 4.65 15.58 2.06
N HIS A 107 4.70 15.57 3.39
CA HIS A 107 3.49 15.55 4.20
C HIS A 107 2.67 16.84 4.03
N VAL A 108 3.31 18.01 3.97
CA VAL A 108 2.63 19.29 3.70
C VAL A 108 1.96 19.27 2.33
N ASP A 109 2.69 18.82 1.31
CA ASP A 109 2.20 18.74 -0.07
C ASP A 109 1.04 17.77 -0.21
N LEU A 110 1.13 16.60 0.44
CA LEU A 110 0.08 15.59 0.44
C LEU A 110 -1.20 16.08 1.12
N VAL A 111 -1.08 16.77 2.26
CA VAL A 111 -2.22 17.41 2.94
C VAL A 111 -2.90 18.43 2.03
N GLU A 112 -2.12 19.23 1.30
CA GLU A 112 -2.64 20.22 0.37
C GLU A 112 -3.33 19.56 -0.83
N HIS A 113 -2.72 18.54 -1.42
CA HIS A 113 -3.27 17.79 -2.54
C HIS A 113 -4.62 17.14 -2.19
N ILE A 114 -4.69 16.41 -1.07
CA ILE A 114 -5.93 15.75 -0.62
C ILE A 114 -7.02 16.78 -0.33
N TYR A 115 -6.66 17.93 0.25
CA TYR A 115 -7.61 19.00 0.53
C TYR A 115 -8.17 19.61 -0.77
N ARG A 116 -7.33 19.85 -1.79
CA ARG A 116 -7.75 20.38 -3.10
C ARG A 116 -8.67 19.41 -3.83
N ALA A 117 -8.28 18.13 -3.90
CA ALA A 117 -9.05 17.08 -4.58
C ALA A 117 -10.48 16.92 -4.01
N HIS A 118 -10.70 17.29 -2.74
CA HIS A 118 -12.01 17.20 -2.09
C HIS A 118 -12.80 18.51 -2.08
N ILE A 119 -12.18 19.66 -2.41
CA ILE A 119 -12.87 20.97 -2.50
C ILE A 119 -13.27 21.30 -3.93
N HIS A 120 -12.51 20.81 -4.91
CA HIS A 120 -12.88 20.83 -6.31
C HIS A 120 -12.93 19.37 -6.80
N PRO A 121 -14.07 18.67 -6.67
CA PRO A 121 -14.23 17.42 -7.39
C PRO A 121 -13.99 17.71 -8.88
N PRO A 122 -13.32 16.81 -9.63
CA PRO A 122 -13.27 16.96 -11.08
C PRO A 122 -14.71 17.07 -11.55
N THR A 123 -15.05 18.20 -12.19
CA THR A 123 -16.23 18.25 -13.05
C THR A 123 -16.05 17.14 -14.06
N GLU A 124 -16.86 16.09 -13.92
CA GLU A 124 -17.04 15.05 -14.92
C GLU A 124 -17.30 15.74 -16.27
N TYR A 125 -16.47 15.41 -17.27
CA TYR A 125 -16.75 15.65 -18.69
C TYR A 125 -17.15 14.32 -19.31
#